data_AF-A0A1V2QX81-F1
#
_entry.id   AF-A0A1V2QX81-F1
#
_cell.length_a   1.000
_cell.length_b   1.000
_cell.length_c   1.000
_cell.angle_alpha   90.00
_cell.angle_beta   90.00
_cell.angle_gamma   90.00
#
_symmetry.space_group_name_H-M   'P 1'
#
loop_
_entity.id
_entity.type
_entity.pdbx_description
1 polymer ?
#
loop_
_entity_poly.entity_id
_entity_poly.type
_entity_poly.pdbx_seq_one_letter_code
_entity_poly.pdbx_strand_id
1 'polypeptide(L)'
;MDRGHLRRCPHRSNDNRLDWTASAADNRHQRGPNPARSGVAASLGTFATAQVDVPAGGGFGGGVIHYPTDTGPDRFGAVAIAPGYTARWAAEGAWKGP
;
A
#
# COMPACT_ATOMS: atom_id res chain seq x y z
N MET A 1 6.92 -64.84 -22.65
CA MET A 1 8.10 -64.31 -21.94
C MET A 1 8.12 -62.81 -22.16
N ASP A 2 7.68 -62.10 -21.13
CA ASP A 2 7.51 -60.66 -21.01
C ASP A 2 8.87 -59.94 -21.02
N ARG A 3 9.02 -58.87 -21.82
CA ARG A 3 10.23 -58.04 -21.88
C ARG A 3 9.88 -56.55 -21.98
N GLY A 4 9.70 -55.94 -20.81
CA GLY A 4 10.42 -54.69 -20.50
C GLY A 4 9.74 -53.37 -20.89
N HIS A 5 8.50 -53.16 -20.44
CA HIS A 5 7.90 -51.83 -20.37
C HIS A 5 8.62 -50.98 -19.30
N LEU A 6 9.68 -50.26 -19.68
CA LEU A 6 10.32 -49.27 -18.82
C LEU A 6 9.30 -48.16 -18.50
N ARG A 7 8.66 -48.30 -17.34
CA ARG A 7 7.84 -47.25 -16.74
C ARG A 7 8.76 -46.07 -16.47
N ARG A 8 8.67 -45.02 -17.29
CA ARG A 8 9.16 -43.69 -16.87
C ARG A 8 8.39 -43.34 -15.62
N CYS A 9 9.08 -43.29 -14.48
CA CYS A 9 8.59 -42.56 -13.32
C CYS A 9 8.25 -41.14 -13.81
N PRO A 10 7.06 -40.59 -13.54
CA PRO A 10 6.84 -39.17 -13.75
C PRO A 10 7.72 -38.46 -12.72
N HIS A 11 8.89 -38.02 -13.16
CA HIS A 11 9.67 -37.04 -12.46
C HIS A 11 8.80 -35.79 -12.39
N ARG A 12 8.17 -35.61 -11.22
CA ARG A 12 7.37 -34.46 -10.83
C ARG A 12 8.16 -33.21 -11.18
N SER A 13 7.81 -32.57 -12.29
CA SER A 13 8.27 -31.25 -12.69
C SER A 13 7.79 -30.26 -11.63
N ASN A 14 8.65 -30.00 -10.66
CA ASN A 14 8.60 -28.81 -9.83
C ASN A 14 9.26 -27.67 -10.61
N ASP A 15 8.89 -26.44 -10.27
CA ASP A 15 9.50 -25.18 -10.71
C ASP A 15 8.88 -24.57 -11.98
N ASN A 16 7.76 -23.86 -11.79
CA ASN A 16 7.79 -22.38 -11.76
C ASN A 16 6.35 -21.82 -11.73
N ARG A 17 5.60 -22.14 -10.67
CA ARG A 17 4.36 -21.41 -10.31
C ARG A 17 4.67 -20.34 -9.26
N LEU A 18 5.52 -19.39 -9.65
CA LEU A 18 5.65 -18.12 -8.94
C LEU A 18 5.06 -17.00 -9.80
N ASP A 19 3.87 -17.27 -10.33
CA ASP A 19 2.89 -16.28 -10.74
C ASP A 19 2.37 -15.54 -9.49
N TRP A 20 3.25 -14.76 -8.86
CA TRP A 20 2.88 -13.76 -7.84
C TRP A 20 2.22 -12.55 -8.52
N THR A 21 1.12 -12.77 -9.24
CA THR A 21 0.19 -11.69 -9.51
C THR A 21 -0.77 -11.65 -8.33
N ALA A 22 -0.46 -10.82 -7.33
CA ALA A 22 -1.42 -10.47 -6.30
C ALA A 22 -2.58 -9.74 -6.98
N SER A 23 -3.66 -10.47 -7.25
CA SER A 23 -4.91 -9.88 -7.68
C SER A 23 -5.46 -9.09 -6.50
N ALA A 24 -5.88 -7.84 -6.72
CA ALA A 24 -6.56 -7.04 -5.70
C ALA A 24 -7.78 -7.75 -5.08
N ALA A 25 -8.26 -8.82 -5.71
CA ALA A 25 -9.36 -9.68 -5.24
C ALA A 25 -9.07 -10.45 -3.94
N ASP A 26 -7.83 -10.80 -3.60
CA ASP A 26 -7.55 -11.70 -2.45
C ASP A 26 -7.47 -10.96 -1.10
N ASN A 27 -7.22 -9.65 -1.12
CA ASN A 27 -7.19 -8.81 0.07
C ASN A 27 -7.95 -7.51 -0.16
N ARG A 28 -9.13 -7.40 0.46
CA ARG A 28 -10.02 -6.22 0.40
C ARG A 28 -9.39 -4.89 0.83
N HIS A 29 -8.25 -4.92 1.52
CA HIS A 29 -7.53 -3.72 1.99
C HIS A 29 -6.30 -3.39 1.13
N GLN A 30 -5.94 -4.23 0.15
CA GLN A 30 -4.81 -3.96 -0.73
C GLN A 30 -5.11 -2.76 -1.62
N ARG A 31 -4.15 -1.84 -1.74
CA ARG A 31 -4.26 -0.64 -2.56
C ARG A 31 -3.01 -0.51 -3.42
N GLY A 32 -3.21 -0.15 -4.68
CA GLY A 32 -2.13 0.17 -5.61
C GLY A 32 -1.44 -1.05 -6.22
N PRO A 33 -0.39 -0.81 -7.03
CA PRO A 33 0.34 -1.87 -7.72
C PRO A 33 1.22 -2.68 -6.75
N ASN A 34 1.76 -3.80 -7.26
CA ASN A 34 2.74 -4.60 -6.53
C ASN A 34 3.95 -3.73 -6.11
N PRO A 35 4.35 -3.71 -4.82
CA PRO A 35 5.43 -2.84 -4.37
C PRO A 35 6.77 -3.15 -5.04
N ALA A 36 7.47 -2.08 -5.45
CA ALA A 36 8.86 -2.12 -5.88
C ALA A 36 9.70 -1.18 -5.01
N ARG A 37 10.99 -1.50 -4.80
CA ARG A 37 11.89 -0.67 -3.98
C ARG A 37 11.93 0.79 -4.43
N SER A 38 11.95 1.01 -5.74
CA SER A 38 11.91 2.35 -6.34
C SER A 38 10.62 3.10 -6.03
N GLY A 39 9.48 2.41 -6.00
CA GLY A 39 8.18 3.01 -5.67
C GLY A 39 8.08 3.40 -4.19
N VAL A 40 8.62 2.58 -3.28
CA VAL A 40 8.60 2.88 -1.83
C VAL A 40 9.56 4.02 -1.47
N ALA A 41 10.70 4.11 -2.16
CA ALA A 41 11.69 5.16 -1.92
C ALA A 41 11.38 6.48 -2.67
N ALA A 42 10.36 6.52 -3.52
CA ALA A 42 9.96 7.71 -4.24
C ALA A 42 9.39 8.77 -3.28
N SER A 43 9.57 10.05 -3.61
CA SER A 43 9.00 11.16 -2.82
C SER A 43 7.47 11.23 -2.89
N LEU A 44 6.86 10.66 -3.92
CA LEU A 44 5.41 10.58 -4.10
C LEU A 44 5.00 9.15 -4.44
N GLY A 45 3.84 8.74 -3.91
CA GLY A 45 3.22 7.45 -4.22
C GLY A 45 2.40 7.47 -5.52
N THR A 46 1.70 6.38 -5.79
CA THR A 46 0.89 6.20 -7.01
C THR A 46 -0.45 6.95 -6.98
N PHE A 47 -0.94 7.31 -5.80
CA PHE A 47 -2.22 7.99 -5.65
C PHE A 47 -2.06 9.50 -5.67
N ALA A 48 -2.88 10.18 -6.47
CA ALA A 48 -3.05 11.62 -6.34
C ALA A 48 -3.72 11.95 -5.01
N THR A 49 -3.27 13.00 -4.33
CA THR A 49 -3.75 13.41 -3.02
C THR A 49 -4.33 14.82 -3.04
N ALA A 50 -5.29 15.08 -2.17
CA ALA A 50 -5.79 16.41 -1.84
C ALA A 50 -5.66 16.65 -0.33
N GLN A 51 -5.81 17.91 0.08
CA GLN A 51 -5.74 18.31 1.49
C GLN A 51 -6.93 19.15 1.92
N VAL A 52 -7.25 19.10 3.22
CA VAL A 52 -8.26 19.95 3.86
C VAL A 52 -7.81 20.36 5.26
N ASP A 53 -7.99 21.65 5.57
CA ASP A 53 -7.78 22.19 6.91
C ASP A 53 -8.92 21.81 7.85
N VAL A 54 -8.56 21.36 9.05
CA VAL A 54 -9.48 21.00 10.12
C VAL A 54 -9.29 21.95 11.29
N PRO A 55 -10.34 22.69 11.70
CA PRO A 55 -10.25 23.58 12.84
C PRO A 55 -10.09 22.80 14.16
N ALA A 56 -9.62 23.49 15.19
CA ALA A 56 -9.58 22.93 16.54
C ALA A 56 -10.99 22.55 17.03
N GLY A 57 -11.09 21.41 17.72
CA GLY A 57 -12.36 20.84 18.15
C GLY A 57 -12.20 19.39 18.59
N GLY A 58 -13.24 18.81 19.21
CA GLY A 58 -13.25 17.38 19.55
C GLY A 58 -12.10 16.88 20.43
N GLY A 59 -11.40 17.77 21.14
CA GLY A 59 -10.25 17.44 21.99
C GLY A 59 -8.87 17.53 21.32
N PHE A 60 -8.75 18.03 20.09
CA PHE A 60 -7.45 18.26 19.43
C PHE A 60 -7.34 19.69 18.87
N GLY A 61 -6.10 20.16 18.68
CA GLY A 61 -5.76 21.53 18.30
C GLY A 61 -6.00 21.91 16.83
N GLY A 62 -6.70 21.08 16.06
CA GLY A 62 -6.83 21.20 14.61
C GLY A 62 -5.68 20.50 13.86
N GLY A 63 -5.68 20.59 12.54
CA GLY A 63 -4.65 19.99 11.69
C GLY A 63 -5.01 20.01 10.21
N VAL A 64 -4.24 19.28 9.41
CA VAL A 64 -4.49 19.10 7.98
C VAL A 64 -4.69 17.61 7.71
N ILE A 65 -5.69 17.26 6.89
CA ILE A 65 -5.90 15.90 6.42
C ILE A 65 -5.42 15.81 4.97
N HIS A 66 -4.49 14.90 4.70
CA HIS A 66 -4.08 14.52 3.35
C HIS A 66 -4.75 13.20 2.98
N TYR A 67 -5.45 13.15 1.85
CA TYR A 67 -6.24 11.98 1.45
C TYR A 67 -6.14 11.70 -0.04
N PRO A 68 -6.22 10.44 -0.49
CA PRO A 68 -6.29 10.10 -1.91
C PRO A 68 -7.54 10.70 -2.56
N THR A 69 -7.41 11.24 -3.77
CA THR A 69 -8.56 11.74 -4.56
C THR A 69 -9.34 10.63 -5.25
N ASP A 70 -8.92 9.38 -5.10
CA ASP A 70 -9.62 8.22 -5.64
C ASP A 70 -11.00 8.08 -4.97
N THR A 71 -12.06 8.11 -5.78
CA THR A 71 -13.45 8.00 -5.35
C THR A 71 -14.04 6.61 -5.59
N GLY A 72 -13.19 5.61 -5.85
CA GLY A 72 -13.61 4.22 -5.90
C GLY A 72 -14.30 3.76 -4.61
N PRO A 73 -15.02 2.62 -4.65
CA PRO A 73 -15.68 2.06 -3.46
C PRO A 73 -14.69 1.65 -2.36
N ASP A 74 -13.41 1.51 -2.74
CA ASP A 74 -12.32 1.14 -1.86
C ASP A 74 -11.91 2.26 -0.91
N ARG A 75 -11.92 1.95 0.39
CA ARG A 75 -11.53 2.88 1.45
C ARG A 75 -10.06 2.72 1.83
N PHE A 76 -9.45 3.80 2.34
CA PHE A 76 -8.08 3.79 2.87
C PHE A 76 -8.10 3.80 4.41
N GLY A 77 -7.06 3.23 5.02
CA GLY A 77 -6.80 3.44 6.45
C GLY A 77 -6.29 4.86 6.72
N ALA A 78 -6.42 5.33 7.96
CA ALA A 78 -5.96 6.66 8.38
C ALA A 78 -4.89 6.54 9.48
N VAL A 79 -3.93 7.47 9.47
CA VAL A 79 -2.87 7.61 10.47
C VAL A 79 -2.87 9.05 10.97
N ALA A 80 -2.89 9.23 12.29
CA ALA A 80 -2.79 10.55 12.92
C ALA A 80 -1.35 10.78 13.41
N ILE A 81 -0.78 11.93 13.05
CA ILE A 81 0.59 12.32 13.41
C ILE A 81 0.51 13.59 14.26
N ALA A 82 0.89 13.50 15.52
CA ALA A 82 0.99 14.66 16.41
C ALA A 82 2.42 15.22 16.38
N PRO A 83 2.60 16.54 16.28
CA PRO A 83 3.92 17.16 16.36
C PRO A 83 4.50 17.04 17.77
N GLY A 84 5.81 17.30 17.89
CA GLY A 84 6.51 17.31 19.17
C GLY A 84 6.09 18.49 20.08
N TYR A 85 6.70 18.58 21.27
CA TYR A 85 6.44 19.67 22.21
C TYR A 85 6.67 21.03 21.54
N THR A 86 5.71 21.96 21.67
CA THR A 86 5.66 23.31 21.07
C THR A 86 5.58 23.41 19.54
N ALA A 87 5.75 22.31 18.82
CA ALA A 87 5.73 22.32 17.37
C ALA A 87 4.32 22.43 16.80
N ARG A 88 4.23 23.09 15.63
CA ARG A 88 2.98 23.23 14.86
C ARG A 88 3.10 22.47 13.54
N TRP A 89 1.99 21.90 13.08
CA TRP A 89 1.92 21.19 11.80
C TRP A 89 2.45 22.03 10.62
N ALA A 90 2.12 23.33 10.59
CA ALA A 90 2.59 24.25 9.56
C ALA A 90 4.14 24.36 9.48
N ALA A 91 4.86 24.05 10.56
CA ALA A 91 6.32 24.11 10.62
C ALA A 91 7.00 22.74 10.43
N GLU A 92 6.40 21.65 10.90
CA GLU A 92 7.05 20.32 10.92
C GLU A 92 6.42 19.28 9.97
N GLY A 93 5.18 19.49 9.54
CA GLY A 93 4.41 18.53 8.74
C GLY A 93 4.59 18.70 7.23
N ALA A 94 5.09 19.86 6.78
CA ALA A 94 5.14 20.24 5.36
C ALA A 94 5.96 19.31 4.44
N TRP A 95 6.81 18.44 5.01
CA TRP A 95 7.59 17.45 4.25
C TRP A 95 6.98 16.05 4.27
N LYS A 96 6.00 15.78 5.15
CA LYS A 96 5.38 14.44 5.31
C LYS A 96 4.28 14.17 4.27
N GLY A 97 3.96 15.16 3.46
CA GLY A 97 3.07 15.11 2.30
C GLY A 97 3.02 16.49 1.62
N PRO A 98 2.48 16.58 0.40
CA PRO A 98 2.01 17.86 -0.15
C PRO A 98 0.75 18.34 0.58
#